data_AF-A0A3C1SAE9-F1
#
_entry.id   AF-A0A3C1SAE9-F1
#
_cell.length_a   1.000
_cell.length_b   1.000
_cell.length_c   1.000
_cell.angle_alpha   90.00
_cell.angle_beta   90.00
_cell.angle_gamma   90.00
#
_symmetry.space_group_name_H-M   'P 1'
#
loop_
_entity.id
_entity.type
_entity.pdbx_description
1 polymer ?
#
loop_
_entity_poly.entity_id
_entity_poly.type
_entity_poly.pdbx_seq_one_letter_code
_entity_poly.pdbx_strand_id
1 'polypeptide(L)'
;MGKKDENKEKPLAKMTAKELRELAMTVPGISGVHGMNKDELVSEIKKSRGIAEEVSKHKSSTVREIKHKMRTVRVKHLSAVEANDMKMAKIYKRRMINLKKKTRRVA
;
A
#
# COMPACT_ATOMS: atom_id res chain seq x y z
N MET A 1 -42.22 -13.06 -3.03
CA MET A 1 -40.91 -13.49 -2.48
C MET A 1 -39.90 -12.37 -2.72
N GLY A 2 -39.77 -11.44 -1.78
CA GLY A 2 -38.84 -10.33 -1.90
C GLY A 2 -37.45 -10.75 -1.41
N LYS A 3 -36.47 -10.82 -2.31
CA LYS A 3 -35.05 -10.80 -1.94
C LYS A 3 -34.78 -9.44 -1.30
N LYS A 4 -34.60 -9.40 0.02
CA LYS A 4 -34.18 -8.20 0.75
C LYS A 4 -32.66 -8.14 0.75
N ASP A 5 -32.18 -7.05 0.19
CA ASP A 5 -30.80 -6.58 0.21
C ASP A 5 -30.30 -6.45 1.64
N GLU A 6 -29.32 -7.26 2.05
CA GLU A 6 -28.65 -7.10 3.34
C GLU A 6 -27.22 -6.61 3.13
N ASN A 7 -27.10 -5.31 3.40
CA ASN A 7 -25.90 -4.58 3.84
C ASN A 7 -24.72 -4.51 2.88
N LYS A 8 -24.76 -3.44 2.08
CA LYS A 8 -23.59 -2.65 1.66
C LYS A 8 -22.83 -2.16 2.90
N GLU A 9 -22.10 -3.05 3.58
CA GLU A 9 -21.10 -2.64 4.56
C GLU A 9 -20.03 -1.81 3.85
N LYS A 10 -19.61 -0.71 4.48
CA LYS A 10 -18.48 0.08 3.99
C LYS A 10 -17.32 -0.89 3.70
N PRO A 11 -16.60 -0.78 2.57
CA PRO A 11 -15.45 -1.65 2.33
C PRO A 11 -14.47 -1.53 3.49
N LEU A 12 -13.98 -2.66 4.04
CA LEU A 12 -13.12 -2.72 5.23
C LEU A 12 -11.92 -1.74 5.17
N ALA A 13 -11.45 -1.41 3.96
CA ALA A 13 -10.39 -0.43 3.73
C ALA A 13 -10.76 1.02 4.12
N LYS A 14 -12.05 1.37 4.14
CA LYS A 14 -12.57 2.69 4.50
C LYS A 14 -13.03 2.80 5.95
N MET A 15 -13.09 1.69 6.68
CA MET A 15 -13.45 1.72 8.09
C MET A 15 -12.33 2.34 8.94
N THR A 16 -12.74 3.00 10.01
CA THR A 16 -11.86 3.54 11.03
C THR A 16 -11.33 2.41 11.92
N ALA A 17 -10.21 2.64 12.60
CA ALA A 17 -9.62 1.64 13.49
C ALA A 17 -10.55 1.23 14.64
N LYS A 18 -11.54 2.05 15.01
CA LYS A 18 -12.54 1.70 16.03
C LYS A 18 -13.57 0.70 15.48
N GLU A 19 -14.15 1.01 14.32
CA GLU A 19 -15.09 0.12 13.61
C GLU A 19 -14.45 -1.25 13.31
N LEU A 20 -13.17 -1.28 12.91
CA LEU A 20 -12.44 -2.53 12.68
C LEU A 20 -12.20 -3.33 13.96
N ARG A 21 -12.02 -2.69 15.11
CA ARG A 21 -11.85 -3.40 16.39
C ARG A 21 -13.16 -4.00 16.87
N GLU A 22 -14.27 -3.27 16.76
CA GLU A 22 -15.60 -3.77 17.11
C GLU A 22 -15.97 -5.00 16.26
N LEU A 23 -15.71 -4.94 14.95
CA LEU A 23 -15.91 -6.09 14.05
C LEU A 23 -14.97 -7.26 14.34
N ALA A 24 -13.75 -7.00 14.81
CA ALA A 24 -12.84 -8.08 15.20
C ALA A 24 -13.23 -8.72 16.54
N MET A 25 -13.86 -7.98 17.45
CA MET A 25 -14.37 -8.51 18.73
C MET A 25 -15.62 -9.38 18.55
N THR A 26 -16.43 -9.14 17.51
CA THR A 26 -17.61 -9.96 17.22
C THR A 26 -17.28 -11.24 16.46
N VAL A 27 -16.10 -11.32 15.84
CA VAL A 27 -15.65 -12.51 15.11
C VAL A 27 -14.95 -13.48 16.08
N PRO A 28 -15.50 -14.68 16.31
CA PRO A 28 -14.87 -15.67 17.17
C PRO A 28 -13.57 -16.18 16.52
N GLY A 29 -12.44 -15.92 17.17
CA GLY A 29 -11.11 -16.39 16.73
C GLY A 29 -10.03 -15.30 16.61
N ILE A 30 -10.38 -14.02 16.68
CA ILE A 30 -9.39 -12.92 16.64
C ILE A 30 -9.04 -12.49 18.07
N SER A 31 -7.92 -12.98 18.60
CA SER A 31 -7.36 -12.54 19.90
C SER A 31 -6.30 -11.45 19.69
N GLY A 32 -6.28 -10.40 20.53
CA GLY A 32 -5.27 -9.34 20.46
C GLY A 32 -5.68 -8.09 19.66
N VAL A 33 -6.98 -7.90 19.46
CA VAL A 33 -7.61 -6.79 18.69
C VAL A 33 -7.08 -5.39 19.05
N HIS A 34 -6.72 -5.15 20.32
CA HIS A 34 -6.22 -3.84 20.76
C HIS A 34 -4.74 -3.59 20.41
N GLY A 35 -3.96 -4.64 20.14
CA GLY A 35 -2.54 -4.54 19.78
C GLY A 35 -2.25 -4.55 18.27
N MET A 36 -3.24 -4.86 17.43
CA MET A 36 -3.05 -5.00 15.98
C MET A 36 -3.12 -3.66 15.24
N ASN A 37 -2.27 -3.50 14.23
CA ASN A 37 -2.30 -2.36 13.31
C ASN A 37 -3.56 -2.39 12.43
N LYS A 38 -3.93 -1.24 11.85
CA LYS A 38 -5.11 -1.15 10.96
C LYS A 38 -5.06 -2.15 9.81
N ASP A 39 -3.89 -2.33 9.21
CA ASP A 39 -3.70 -3.27 8.10
C ASP A 39 -3.83 -4.73 8.54
N GLU A 40 -3.34 -5.06 9.74
CA GLU A 40 -3.44 -6.40 10.34
C GLU A 40 -4.89 -6.75 10.66
N LEU A 41 -5.63 -5.83 11.31
CA LEU A 41 -7.06 -6.00 11.59
C LEU A 41 -7.88 -6.26 10.32
N VAL A 42 -7.58 -5.54 9.23
CA VAL A 42 -8.28 -5.75 7.94
C VAL A 42 -7.97 -7.13 7.36
N SER A 43 -6.74 -7.60 7.46
CA SER A 43 -6.36 -8.95 6.98
C SER A 43 -6.96 -10.06 7.85
N GLU A 44 -6.97 -9.94 9.17
CA GLU A 44 -7.58 -10.93 10.08
C GLU A 44 -9.10 -11.05 9.87
N ILE A 45 -9.80 -9.92 9.71
CA ILE A 45 -11.23 -9.89 9.44
C ILE A 45 -11.53 -10.48 8.05
N LYS A 46 -10.72 -10.17 7.03
CA LYS A 46 -10.87 -10.75 5.68
C LYS A 46 -10.66 -12.26 5.67
N LYS A 47 -9.63 -12.75 6.38
CA LYS A 47 -9.36 -14.18 6.55
C LYS A 47 -10.51 -14.88 7.26
N SER A 48 -11.02 -14.30 8.36
CA SER A 48 -12.13 -14.88 9.12
C SER A 48 -13.47 -14.85 8.38
N ARG A 49 -13.66 -13.88 7.48
CA ARG A 49 -14.85 -13.78 6.61
C ARG A 49 -14.72 -14.55 5.29
N GLY A 50 -13.61 -15.26 5.05
CA GLY A 50 -13.41 -16.09 3.85
C GLY A 50 -13.31 -15.32 2.52
N ILE A 51 -13.09 -14.00 2.56
CA ILE A 51 -12.95 -13.19 1.35
C ILE A 51 -11.48 -13.22 0.95
N ALA A 52 -11.19 -13.88 -0.18
CA ALA A 52 -9.86 -13.96 -0.76
C ALA A 52 -9.22 -12.56 -0.86
N GLU A 53 -7.96 -12.45 -0.42
CA GLU A 53 -7.19 -11.23 -0.49
C GLU A 53 -6.99 -10.81 -1.95
N GLU A 54 -7.92 -10.02 -2.49
CA GLU A 54 -7.59 -9.16 -3.61
C GLU A 54 -6.60 -8.12 -3.08
N VAL A 55 -5.31 -8.45 -3.22
CA VAL A 55 -4.19 -7.54 -3.00
C VAL A 55 -4.49 -6.31 -3.84
N SER A 56 -4.97 -5.24 -3.19
CA SER A 56 -5.30 -4.02 -3.89
C SER A 56 -4.00 -3.53 -4.53
N LYS A 57 -3.94 -3.59 -5.87
CA LYS A 57 -2.76 -3.23 -6.69
C LYS A 57 -2.42 -1.73 -6.61
N HIS A 58 -3.03 -1.01 -5.68
CA HIS A 58 -2.97 0.43 -5.53
C HIS A 58 -2.59 0.81 -4.09
N LYS A 59 -1.61 0.12 -3.49
CA LYS A 59 -0.88 0.76 -2.39
C LYS A 59 -0.14 1.95 -2.99
N SER A 60 -0.54 3.16 -2.60
CA SER A 60 0.22 4.38 -2.86
C SER A 60 1.64 4.09 -2.38
N SER A 61 2.62 4.14 -3.30
CA SER A 61 3.98 3.74 -2.95
C SER A 61 4.46 4.57 -1.77
N THR A 62 4.77 3.92 -0.64
CA THR A 62 5.19 4.61 0.59
C THR A 62 6.45 5.43 0.32
N VAL A 63 6.67 6.51 1.08
CA VAL A 63 7.88 7.35 1.00
C VAL A 63 9.16 6.49 0.98
N ARG A 64 9.20 5.41 1.78
CA ARG A 64 10.31 4.45 1.86
C ARG A 64 10.57 3.74 0.52
N GLU A 65 9.53 3.28 -0.16
CA GLU A 65 9.63 2.62 -1.46
C GLU A 65 10.11 3.58 -2.56
N ILE A 66 9.61 4.82 -2.54
CA ILE A 66 10.04 5.85 -3.49
C ILE A 66 11.54 6.14 -3.32
N LYS A 67 12.01 6.24 -2.06
CA LYS A 67 13.44 6.41 -1.74
C LYS A 67 14.27 5.20 -2.15
N HIS A 68 13.77 3.98 -1.99
CA HIS A 68 14.44 2.77 -2.47
C HIS A 68 14.62 2.80 -4.00
N LYS A 69 13.54 3.07 -4.75
CA LYS A 69 13.58 3.26 -6.22
C LYS A 69 14.53 4.38 -6.64
N MET A 70 14.66 5.43 -5.84
CA MET A 70 15.58 6.53 -6.12
C MET A 70 17.06 6.10 -6.00
N ARG A 71 17.40 5.23 -5.03
CA ARG A 71 18.76 4.68 -4.89
C ARG A 71 19.12 3.81 -6.09
N THR A 72 18.21 2.94 -6.53
CA THR A 72 18.46 2.06 -7.68
C THR A 72 18.65 2.84 -8.97
N VAL A 73 17.86 3.89 -9.22
CA VAL A 73 18.03 4.77 -10.39
C VAL A 73 19.32 5.57 -10.32
N ARG A 74 19.79 5.95 -9.11
CA ARG A 74 21.07 6.65 -8.94
C ARG A 74 22.25 5.77 -9.36
N VAL A 75 22.28 4.51 -8.95
CA VAL A 75 23.32 3.56 -9.38
C VAL A 75 23.33 3.45 -10.90
N LYS A 76 22.16 3.25 -11.53
CA LYS A 76 22.03 3.18 -12.99
C LYS A 76 22.48 4.45 -13.71
N HIS A 77 22.26 5.62 -13.10
CA HIS A 77 22.77 6.88 -13.63
C HIS A 77 24.29 6.93 -13.62
N LEU A 78 24.93 6.53 -12.52
CA LEU A 78 26.39 6.51 -12.41
C LEU A 78 27.00 5.56 -13.44
N SER A 79 26.49 4.33 -13.54
CA SER A 79 26.95 3.37 -14.56
C SER A 79 26.75 3.87 -15.99
N ALA A 80 25.66 4.60 -16.28
CA ALA A 80 25.45 5.19 -17.61
C ALA A 80 26.42 6.34 -17.90
N VAL A 81 26.82 7.11 -16.89
CA VAL A 81 27.84 8.16 -17.04
C VAL A 81 29.21 7.54 -17.26
N GLU A 82 29.57 6.50 -16.51
CA GLU A 82 30.82 5.75 -16.68
C GLU A 82 30.91 5.10 -18.07
N ALA A 83 29.79 4.57 -18.58
CA ALA A 83 29.68 4.00 -19.92
C ALA A 83 29.58 5.04 -21.05
N ASN A 84 29.67 6.35 -20.76
CA ASN A 84 29.44 7.44 -21.71
C ASN A 84 28.09 7.40 -22.47
N ASP A 85 27.09 6.68 -21.94
CA ASP A 85 25.74 6.67 -22.48
C ASP A 85 24.95 7.90 -21.97
N MET A 86 25.20 9.02 -22.63
CA MET A 86 24.59 10.31 -22.31
C MET A 86 23.06 10.30 -22.46
N LYS A 87 22.50 9.45 -23.34
CA LYS A 87 21.06 9.31 -23.54
C LYS A 87 20.42 8.68 -22.30
N MET A 88 20.99 7.57 -21.83
CA MET A 88 20.49 6.88 -20.65
C MET A 88 20.73 7.67 -19.36
N ALA A 89 21.89 8.32 -19.22
CA ALA A 89 22.17 9.22 -18.10
C ALA A 89 21.10 10.33 -17.99
N LYS A 90 20.72 10.97 -19.10
CA LYS A 90 19.66 12.00 -19.11
C LYS A 90 18.29 11.44 -18.71
N ILE A 91 17.95 10.23 -19.16
CA ILE A 91 16.70 9.55 -18.79
C ILE A 91 16.69 9.25 -17.28
N TYR A 92 17.76 8.69 -16.74
CA TYR A 92 17.86 8.38 -15.31
C TYR A 92 17.82 9.65 -14.44
N LYS A 93 18.45 10.74 -14.87
CA LYS A 93 18.36 12.05 -14.20
C LYS A 93 16.90 12.54 -14.12
N ARG A 94 16.16 12.49 -15.23
CA ARG A 94 14.72 12.84 -15.27
C ARG A 94 13.88 11.95 -14.35
N ARG A 95 14.12 10.64 -14.36
CA ARG A 95 13.45 9.68 -13.48
C ARG A 95 13.72 10.00 -12.00
N MET A 96 14.95 10.33 -11.62
CA MET A 96 15.27 10.77 -10.26
C MET A 96 14.50 12.04 -9.84
N ILE A 97 14.43 13.05 -10.72
CA ILE A 97 13.69 14.29 -10.45
C ILE A 97 12.20 13.99 -10.20
N ASN A 98 11.60 13.15 -11.05
CA ASN A 98 10.19 12.76 -10.90
C ASN A 98 9.95 11.98 -9.61
N LEU A 99 10.85 11.07 -9.23
CA LEU A 99 10.76 10.36 -7.96
C LEU A 99 10.89 11.31 -6.76
N LYS A 100 11.79 12.30 -6.80
CA LYS A 100 11.89 13.34 -5.75
C LYS A 100 10.61 14.17 -5.65
N LYS A 101 10.01 14.54 -6.77
CA LYS A 101 8.71 15.24 -6.81
C LYS A 101 7.59 14.36 -6.23
N LYS A 102 7.55 13.07 -6.57
CA LYS A 102 6.61 12.11 -5.98
C LYS A 102 6.79 11.98 -4.47
N THR A 103 8.03 11.95 -3.96
CA THR A 103 8.27 11.93 -2.51
C THR A 103 7.65 13.14 -1.82
N ARG A 104 7.80 14.35 -2.37
CA ARG A 104 7.22 15.59 -1.81
C ARG A 104 5.70 15.66 -1.87
N ARG A 105 5.05 14.83 -2.69
CA ARG A 105 3.59 14.77 -2.81
C ARG A 105 2.96 13.75 -1.88
N VAL A 106 3.75 12.79 -1.41
CA VAL A 106 3.31 11.66 -0.58
C VAL A 106 3.66 11.88 0.90
N ALA A 107 4.72 12.66 1.16
CA ALA A 107 5.03 13.18 2.50
C ALA A 107 4.23 14.46 2.75
#